data_AF-A0A3A8QJC7-F1
#
_entry.id   AF-A0A3A8QJC7-F1
#
_cell.length_a   1.000
_cell.length_b   1.000
_cell.length_c   1.000
_cell.angle_alpha   90.00
_cell.angle_beta   90.00
_cell.angle_gamma   90.00
#
_symmetry.space_group_name_H-M   'P 1'
#
loop_
_entity.id
_entity.type
_entity.pdbx_description
1 polymer ?
#
loop_
_entity_poly.entity_id
_entity_poly.type
_entity_poly.pdbx_seq_one_letter_code
_entity_poly.pdbx_strand_id
1 'polypeptide(L)'
;MLTVMALSAAFVGCDDATPPAKRARALVKRTGAATMEVIPTEGQLPYCMLFTMSEKGVIRQLTLTRENRAIRCDANEPVAHTRFRVPVQEGKVRVYVVFSDERVAANAVARQLYDLRDRERITAMDLRLPGRIFMETLEFTPVVDTVMDAGARALTADSTLH
;
A
#
# COMPACT_ATOMS: atom_id res chain seq x y z
N MET A 1 -28.99 57.30 -29.92
CA MET A 1 -29.68 56.00 -29.91
C MET A 1 -28.63 54.91 -30.04
N LEU A 2 -28.61 53.95 -29.11
CA LEU A 2 -27.70 52.81 -28.98
C LEU A 2 -28.01 51.72 -30.02
N THR A 3 -26.97 51.01 -30.50
CA THR A 3 -26.99 49.58 -30.90
C THR A 3 -25.53 49.10 -31.03
N VAL A 4 -24.90 48.66 -29.94
CA VAL A 4 -24.63 47.26 -29.53
C VAL A 4 -23.72 46.48 -30.50
N MET A 5 -22.42 46.45 -30.17
CA MET A 5 -21.44 45.48 -30.68
C MET A 5 -21.76 44.10 -30.08
N ALA A 6 -22.07 43.12 -30.93
CA ALA A 6 -22.15 41.72 -30.55
C ALA A 6 -20.73 41.14 -30.46
N LEU A 7 -20.18 41.04 -29.25
CA LEU A 7 -19.04 40.18 -28.96
C LEU A 7 -19.52 38.73 -28.89
N SER A 8 -19.26 37.96 -29.95
CA SER A 8 -19.32 36.51 -29.95
C SER A 8 -18.20 35.96 -29.06
N ALA A 9 -18.54 35.69 -27.80
CA ALA A 9 -17.69 34.95 -26.88
C ALA A 9 -17.56 33.49 -27.38
N ALA A 10 -16.37 33.16 -27.88
CA ALA A 10 -15.96 31.78 -28.08
C ALA A 10 -15.86 31.11 -26.69
N PHE A 11 -16.84 30.28 -26.35
CA PHE A 11 -16.73 29.32 -25.27
C PHE A 11 -15.71 28.26 -25.69
N VAL A 12 -14.45 28.46 -25.31
CA VAL A 12 -13.48 27.36 -25.25
C VAL A 12 -13.93 26.50 -24.07
N GLY A 13 -14.62 25.40 -24.38
CA GLY A 13 -14.89 24.37 -23.40
C GLY A 13 -13.57 23.83 -22.87
N CYS A 14 -13.28 24.10 -21.60
CA CYS A 14 -12.34 23.28 -20.84
C CYS A 14 -12.97 21.89 -20.75
N ASP A 15 -12.54 20.97 -21.58
CA ASP A 15 -12.72 19.56 -21.32
C ASP A 15 -12.08 19.26 -19.95
N ASP A 16 -12.93 18.88 -18.99
CA ASP A 16 -12.53 18.23 -17.74
C ASP A 16 -11.87 16.89 -18.09
N ALA A 17 -10.65 16.96 -18.60
CA ALA A 17 -9.78 15.82 -18.76
C ALA A 17 -9.44 15.32 -17.35
N THR A 18 -10.22 14.34 -16.89
CA THR A 18 -9.92 13.57 -15.69
C THR A 18 -8.45 13.16 -15.77
N PRO A 19 -7.58 13.61 -14.83
CA PRO A 19 -6.17 13.29 -14.88
C PRO A 19 -5.99 11.77 -15.03
N PRO A 20 -5.13 11.29 -15.93
CA PRO A 20 -4.94 9.86 -16.13
C PRO A 20 -4.64 9.22 -14.78
N ALA A 21 -5.44 8.23 -14.39
CA ALA A 21 -5.29 7.53 -13.14
C ALA A 21 -3.82 7.09 -13.01
N LYS A 22 -3.12 7.59 -11.99
CA LYS A 22 -1.73 7.18 -11.73
C LYS A 22 -1.73 5.66 -11.64
N ARG A 23 -0.96 5.00 -12.52
CA ARG A 23 -0.80 3.55 -12.47
C ARG A 23 -0.27 3.18 -11.08
N ALA A 24 -0.97 2.29 -10.39
CA ALA A 24 -0.55 1.79 -9.09
C ALA A 24 0.83 1.12 -9.22
N ARG A 25 1.71 1.42 -8.27
CA ARG A 25 3.10 0.91 -8.26
C ARG A 25 3.22 -0.48 -7.63
N ALA A 26 2.20 -0.86 -6.86
CA ALA A 26 2.10 -2.15 -6.22
C ALA A 26 0.63 -2.50 -5.99
N LEU A 27 0.36 -3.79 -5.78
CA LEU A 27 -0.95 -4.35 -5.47
C LEU A 27 -0.89 -5.10 -4.14
N VAL A 28 -1.96 -5.01 -3.35
CA VAL A 28 -2.17 -5.89 -2.20
C VAL A 28 -3.04 -7.07 -2.63
N LYS A 29 -2.53 -8.29 -2.46
CA LYS A 29 -3.29 -9.53 -2.64
C LYS A 29 -3.59 -10.13 -1.28
N ARG A 30 -4.87 -10.17 -0.89
CA ARG A 30 -5.28 -10.88 0.33
C ARG A 30 -5.03 -12.38 0.17
N THR A 31 -4.37 -12.99 1.15
CA THR A 31 -4.07 -14.44 1.17
C THR A 31 -4.72 -15.17 2.33
N GLY A 32 -5.41 -14.44 3.21
CA GLY A 32 -6.15 -14.96 4.37
C GLY A 32 -6.90 -13.82 5.06
N ALA A 33 -7.58 -14.10 6.18
CA ALA A 33 -8.35 -13.07 6.89
C ALA A 33 -7.49 -11.89 7.32
N ALA A 34 -6.24 -12.14 7.70
CA ALA A 34 -5.36 -11.08 8.16
C ALA A 34 -3.91 -11.26 7.71
N THR A 35 -3.75 -11.88 6.54
CA THR A 35 -2.50 -11.99 5.79
C THR A 35 -2.64 -11.43 4.38
N MET A 36 -1.56 -10.85 3.87
CA MET A 36 -1.50 -10.30 2.52
C MET A 36 -0.14 -10.54 1.87
N GLU A 37 -0.12 -10.56 0.55
CA GLU A 37 1.07 -10.41 -0.28
C GLU A 37 1.06 -9.01 -0.90
N VAL A 38 2.24 -8.45 -1.14
CA VAL A 38 2.40 -7.20 -1.89
C VAL A 38 3.17 -7.51 -3.15
N ILE A 39 2.65 -7.09 -4.30
CA ILE A 39 3.19 -7.40 -5.62
C ILE A 39 3.53 -6.09 -6.32
N PRO A 40 4.81 -5.77 -6.55
CA PRO A 40 5.22 -4.60 -7.32
C PRO A 40 4.75 -4.71 -8.77
N THR A 41 4.35 -3.60 -9.37
CA THR A 41 4.09 -3.53 -10.82
C THR A 41 5.40 -3.31 -11.58
N GLU A 42 5.34 -3.38 -12.91
CA GLU A 42 6.52 -3.09 -13.74
C GLU A 42 6.97 -1.62 -13.64
N GLY A 43 8.26 -1.38 -13.91
CA GLY A 43 8.84 -0.04 -13.94
C GLY A 43 9.14 0.58 -12.57
N GLN A 44 9.08 -0.19 -11.48
CA GLN A 44 9.52 0.28 -10.16
C GLN A 44 11.05 0.19 -10.00
N LEU A 45 11.55 0.90 -8.99
CA LEU A 45 12.97 0.88 -8.64
C LEU A 45 13.38 -0.47 -8.02
N PRO A 46 14.65 -0.86 -8.14
CA PRO A 46 15.08 -2.23 -7.92
C PRO A 46 14.95 -2.76 -6.49
N TYR A 47 14.96 -1.87 -5.50
CA TYR A 47 14.84 -2.24 -4.10
C TYR A 47 13.53 -1.74 -3.53
N CYS A 48 12.98 -2.45 -2.54
CA CYS A 48 11.83 -1.97 -1.79
C CYS A 48 11.86 -2.33 -0.31
N MET A 49 11.06 -1.60 0.47
CA MET A 49 10.76 -1.85 1.87
C MET A 49 9.29 -1.61 2.15
N LEU A 50 8.74 -2.41 3.07
CA LEU A 50 7.34 -2.34 3.41
C LEU A 50 7.17 -1.97 4.88
N PHE A 51 6.24 -1.03 5.11
CA PHE A 51 5.79 -0.66 6.44
C PHE A 51 4.26 -0.66 6.50
N THR A 52 3.71 -0.95 7.68
CA THR A 52 2.30 -0.65 7.98
C THR A 52 2.22 0.48 8.99
N MET A 53 1.17 1.28 8.87
CA MET A 53 0.74 2.20 9.92
C MET A 53 -0.74 2.02 10.19
N SER A 54 -1.09 1.68 11.43
CA SER A 54 -2.49 1.60 11.85
C SER A 54 -3.10 2.99 12.03
N GLU A 55 -4.44 3.05 12.12
CA GLU A 55 -5.16 4.27 12.48
C GLU A 55 -4.75 4.82 13.87
N LYS A 56 -4.23 3.96 14.75
CA LYS A 56 -3.69 4.34 16.07
C LYS A 56 -2.23 4.80 16.00
N GLY A 57 -1.64 4.93 14.80
CA GLY A 57 -0.26 5.37 14.60
C GLY A 57 0.80 4.30 14.92
N VAL A 58 0.41 3.02 15.06
CA VAL A 58 1.38 1.93 15.28
C VAL A 58 2.07 1.64 13.95
N ILE A 59 3.39 1.83 13.91
CA ILE A 59 4.21 1.58 12.72
C ILE A 59 4.95 0.25 12.87
N ARG A 60 4.88 -0.61 11.85
CA ARG A 60 5.66 -1.85 11.78
C ARG A 60 6.41 -1.95 10.47
N GLN A 61 7.65 -2.41 10.54
CA GLN A 61 8.38 -2.86 9.36
C GLN A 61 7.99 -4.31 9.03
N LEU A 62 7.59 -4.56 7.78
CA LEU A 62 7.23 -5.90 7.32
C LEU A 62 8.43 -6.65 6.73
N THR A 63 9.28 -5.96 5.98
CA THR A 63 10.51 -6.52 5.39
C THR A 63 11.66 -6.49 6.39
N LEU A 64 11.63 -7.38 7.39
CA LEU A 64 12.74 -7.55 8.33
C LEU A 64 13.84 -8.42 7.70
N THR A 65 15.02 -7.84 7.48
CA THR A 65 16.22 -8.57 7.04
C THR A 65 17.34 -8.45 8.06
N ARG A 66 18.32 -9.36 7.99
CA ARG A 66 19.52 -9.31 8.87
C ARG A 66 20.27 -7.98 8.77
N GLU A 67 20.33 -7.42 7.57
CA GLU A 67 21.02 -6.15 7.29
C GLU A 67 20.15 -4.91 7.55
N ASN A 68 18.86 -5.11 7.82
CA ASN A 68 17.87 -4.06 8.06
C ASN A 68 17.88 -2.95 6.98
N ARG A 69 17.93 -3.38 5.72
CA ARG A 69 17.98 -2.53 4.52
C ARG A 69 16.95 -2.98 3.51
N ALA A 70 16.68 -2.10 2.54
CA ALA A 70 15.86 -2.42 1.38
C ALA A 70 16.35 -3.67 0.67
N ILE A 71 15.38 -4.48 0.24
CA ILE A 71 15.60 -5.77 -0.41
C ILE A 71 15.29 -5.65 -1.89
N ARG A 72 15.81 -6.58 -2.69
CA ARG A 72 15.44 -6.68 -4.10
C ARG A 72 13.94 -6.97 -4.21
N CYS A 73 13.26 -6.25 -5.09
CA CYS A 73 11.86 -6.45 -5.39
C CYS A 73 11.68 -6.52 -6.89
N ASP A 74 11.36 -7.71 -7.38
CA ASP A 74 11.13 -7.94 -8.80
C ASP A 74 9.67 -7.69 -9.14
N ALA A 75 9.44 -7.25 -10.38
CA ALA A 75 8.10 -6.90 -10.84
C ALA A 75 7.24 -8.17 -10.95
N ASN A 76 5.95 -8.04 -10.63
CA ASN A 76 4.95 -9.10 -10.70
C ASN A 76 5.19 -10.29 -9.77
N GLU A 77 6.15 -10.19 -8.83
CA GLU A 77 6.43 -11.22 -7.82
C GLU A 77 6.11 -10.73 -6.40
N PRO A 78 5.66 -11.61 -5.49
CA PRO A 78 5.46 -11.22 -4.10
C PRO A 78 6.77 -10.76 -3.45
N VAL A 79 6.75 -9.61 -2.79
CA VAL A 79 7.93 -9.09 -2.09
C VAL A 79 8.42 -10.11 -1.05
N ALA A 80 9.73 -10.42 -1.08
CA ALA A 80 10.38 -11.43 -0.27
C ALA A 80 9.78 -12.85 -0.38
N HIS A 81 8.98 -13.12 -1.43
CA HIS A 81 8.26 -14.39 -1.63
C HIS A 81 7.49 -14.87 -0.40
N THR A 82 6.91 -13.94 0.36
CA THR A 82 6.26 -14.24 1.64
C THR A 82 4.92 -13.54 1.79
N ARG A 83 4.17 -13.98 2.80
CA ARG A 83 2.91 -13.38 3.25
C ARG A 83 3.17 -12.60 4.52
N PHE A 84 2.62 -11.40 4.59
CA PHE A 84 2.72 -10.53 5.75
C PHE A 84 1.45 -10.63 6.59
N ARG A 85 1.61 -10.86 7.90
CA ARG A 85 0.52 -10.90 8.88
C ARG A 85 0.32 -9.50 9.46
N VAL A 86 -0.91 -8.99 9.40
CA VAL A 86 -1.30 -7.72 10.05
C VAL A 86 -2.24 -8.01 11.22
N PRO A 87 -1.86 -7.74 12.48
CA PRO A 87 -2.69 -8.07 13.64
C PRO A 87 -4.09 -7.46 13.55
N VAL A 88 -5.13 -8.24 13.88
CA VAL A 88 -6.53 -7.79 13.77
C VAL A 88 -6.80 -6.60 14.69
N GLN A 89 -6.12 -6.55 15.84
CA GLN A 89 -6.24 -5.48 16.85
C GLN A 89 -5.74 -4.12 16.34
N GLU A 90 -4.93 -4.10 15.27
CA GLU A 90 -4.47 -2.87 14.62
C GLU A 90 -5.54 -2.24 13.73
N GLY A 91 -6.59 -2.99 13.36
CA GLY A 91 -7.65 -2.50 12.47
C GLY A 91 -7.13 -2.21 11.06
N LYS A 92 -7.80 -1.30 10.35
CA LYS A 92 -7.35 -0.86 9.02
C LYS A 92 -5.95 -0.26 9.11
N VAL A 93 -5.07 -0.68 8.20
CA VAL A 93 -3.70 -0.16 8.09
C VAL A 93 -3.44 0.43 6.72
N ARG A 94 -2.65 1.51 6.70
CA ARG A 94 -1.96 2.01 5.50
C ARG A 94 -0.69 1.18 5.32
N VAL A 95 -0.47 0.63 4.13
CA VAL A 95 0.72 -0.11 3.75
C VAL A 95 1.58 0.79 2.88
N TYR A 96 2.73 1.20 3.40
CA TYR A 96 3.70 2.00 2.65
C TYR A 96 4.68 1.06 1.96
N VAL A 97 4.71 1.12 0.63
CA VAL A 97 5.70 0.43 -0.19
C VAL A 97 6.68 1.48 -0.69
N VAL A 98 7.90 1.47 -0.16
CA VAL A 98 8.96 2.42 -0.53
C VAL A 98 9.89 1.72 -1.51
N PHE A 99 9.95 2.19 -2.74
CA PHE A 99 10.88 1.73 -3.77
C PHE A 99 12.08 2.67 -3.86
N SER A 100 13.28 2.12 -4.00
CA SER A 100 14.53 2.87 -4.09
C SER A 100 15.50 2.26 -5.09
N ASP A 101 16.36 3.08 -5.68
CA ASP A 101 17.50 2.62 -6.48
C ASP A 101 18.71 2.20 -5.64
N GLU A 102 18.69 2.52 -4.34
CA GLU A 102 19.71 2.12 -3.38
C GLU A 102 19.18 1.21 -2.26
N ARG A 103 20.08 0.52 -1.56
CA ARG A 103 19.76 -0.30 -0.38
C ARG A 103 19.64 0.57 0.89
N VAL A 104 18.60 1.40 0.91
CA VAL A 104 18.30 2.34 2.00
C VAL A 104 18.11 1.60 3.34
N ALA A 105 18.60 2.18 4.44
CA ALA A 105 18.43 1.62 5.77
C ALA A 105 16.97 1.77 6.26
N ALA A 106 16.37 0.67 6.72
CA ALA A 106 14.96 0.67 7.12
C ALA A 106 14.70 1.56 8.34
N ASN A 107 15.64 1.66 9.27
CA ASN A 107 15.56 2.56 10.43
C ASN A 107 15.44 4.04 10.04
N ALA A 108 16.05 4.46 8.92
CA ALA A 108 15.96 5.83 8.45
C ALA A 108 14.54 6.14 7.93
N VAL A 109 13.91 5.17 7.26
CA VAL A 109 12.52 5.26 6.79
C VAL A 109 11.56 5.22 7.97
N ALA A 110 11.73 4.28 8.90
CA ALA A 110 10.88 4.11 10.06
C ALA A 110 10.81 5.38 10.91
N ARG A 111 11.96 6.03 11.15
CA ARG A 111 12.03 7.29 11.91
C ARG A 111 11.22 8.40 11.22
N GLN A 112 11.39 8.57 9.92
CA GLN A 112 10.67 9.60 9.18
C GLN A 112 9.16 9.31 9.12
N LEU A 113 8.76 8.06 8.95
CA LEU A 113 7.34 7.69 9.05
C LEU A 113 6.76 7.97 10.43
N TYR A 114 7.54 7.76 11.50
CA TYR A 114 7.12 8.08 12.86
C TYR A 114 6.95 9.58 13.09
N ASP A 115 7.85 10.39 12.56
CA ASP A 115 7.79 11.86 12.62
C ASP A 115 6.61 12.42 11.81
N LEU A 116 6.17 11.68 10.77
CA LEU A 116 5.10 12.07 9.86
C LEU A 116 3.75 11.38 10.17
N ARG A 117 3.66 10.59 11.25
CA ARG A 117 2.50 9.70 11.52
C ARG A 117 1.15 10.40 11.62
N ASP A 118 1.16 11.65 12.09
CA ASP A 118 -0.02 12.48 12.29
C ASP A 118 -0.50 13.14 10.98
N ARG A 119 0.24 12.98 9.88
CA ARG A 119 -0.18 13.46 8.56
C ARG A 119 -1.24 12.55 7.95
N GLU A 120 -2.24 13.18 7.36
CA GLU A 120 -3.30 12.51 6.59
C GLU A 120 -2.71 11.69 5.44
N ARG A 121 -1.75 12.28 4.71
CA ARG A 121 -1.04 11.64 3.61
C ARG A 121 0.46 11.88 3.73
N ILE A 122 1.21 10.80 3.54
CA ILE A 122 2.67 10.83 3.43
C ILE A 122 2.99 10.46 1.97
N THR A 123 3.92 11.17 1.36
CA THR A 123 4.38 10.96 -0.01
C THR A 123 5.90 10.72 -0.04
N ALA A 124 6.44 10.26 -1.17
CA ALA A 124 7.88 10.10 -1.34
C ALA A 124 8.65 11.43 -1.12
N MET A 125 8.04 12.58 -1.43
CA MET A 125 8.67 13.90 -1.29
C MET A 125 8.82 14.34 0.17
N ASP A 126 8.03 13.76 1.07
CA ASP A 126 8.15 14.00 2.50
C ASP A 126 9.35 13.25 3.11
N LEU A 127 9.83 12.22 2.40
CA LEU A 127 10.94 11.38 2.83
C LEU A 127 12.26 11.94 2.29
N ARG A 128 13.13 12.34 3.22
CA ARG A 128 14.51 12.76 2.97
C ARG A 128 15.42 11.54 2.93
N LEU A 129 15.25 10.71 1.92
CA LEU A 129 16.08 9.52 1.68
C LEU A 129 17.04 9.75 0.52
N PRO A 130 18.20 9.06 0.49
CA PRO A 130 19.13 9.16 -0.62
C PRO A 130 18.58 8.50 -1.89
N GLY A 131 19.11 8.93 -3.04
CA GLY A 131 18.76 8.37 -4.34
C GLY A 131 17.37 8.75 -4.84
N ARG A 132 16.84 7.97 -5.77
CA ARG A 132 15.47 8.10 -6.25
C ARG A 132 14.55 7.27 -5.39
N ILE A 133 13.40 7.84 -5.03
CA ILE A 133 12.39 7.17 -4.23
C ILE A 133 11.05 7.26 -4.92
N PHE A 134 10.38 6.13 -5.04
CA PHE A 134 8.94 6.07 -5.30
C PHE A 134 8.25 5.51 -4.09
N MET A 135 7.03 5.96 -3.83
CA MET A 135 6.23 5.42 -2.75
C MET A 135 4.81 5.15 -3.22
N GLU A 136 4.28 4.01 -2.77
CA GLU A 136 2.88 3.64 -2.92
C GLU A 136 2.26 3.53 -1.53
N THR A 137 0.99 3.92 -1.43
CA THR A 137 0.22 3.75 -0.20
C THR A 137 -1.00 2.91 -0.53
N LEU A 138 -1.03 1.71 0.01
CA LEU A 138 -2.11 0.75 -0.16
C LEU A 138 -2.88 0.64 1.15
N GLU A 139 -4.07 0.07 1.10
CA GLU A 139 -4.88 -0.17 2.30
C GLU A 139 -5.07 -1.67 2.52
N PHE A 140 -5.04 -2.09 3.79
CA PHE A 140 -5.40 -3.44 4.17
C PHE A 140 -6.21 -3.43 5.47
N THR A 141 -7.29 -4.20 5.49
CA THR A 141 -8.10 -4.38 6.71
C THR A 141 -8.05 -5.85 7.11
N PRO A 142 -7.36 -6.22 8.20
CA PRO A 142 -7.42 -7.57 8.74
C PRO A 142 -8.82 -7.85 9.28
N VAL A 143 -9.33 -9.06 9.04
CA VAL A 143 -10.60 -9.53 9.60
C VAL A 143 -10.33 -10.72 10.53
N VAL A 144 -11.29 -11.04 11.39
CA VAL A 144 -11.24 -12.26 12.21
C VAL A 144 -11.57 -13.45 11.31
N ASP A 145 -10.81 -14.54 11.39
CA ASP A 145 -11.15 -15.80 10.73
C ASP A 145 -12.40 -16.41 11.40
N THR A 146 -13.60 -15.97 11.02
CA THR A 146 -14.86 -16.56 11.51
C THR A 146 -15.43 -17.63 10.58
N VAL A 147 -14.82 -17.88 9.42
CA VAL A 147 -15.45 -18.67 8.33
C VAL A 147 -14.65 -19.89 7.87
N MET A 148 -13.47 -20.18 8.44
CA MET A 148 -12.72 -21.41 8.09
C MET A 148 -13.04 -22.61 9.01
N ASP A 149 -13.62 -22.39 10.20
CA ASP A 149 -13.93 -23.48 11.15
C ASP A 149 -15.35 -24.06 11.03
N ALA A 150 -16.28 -23.36 10.37
CA ALA A 150 -17.66 -23.83 10.24
C ALA A 150 -17.78 -25.01 9.24
N GLY A 151 -16.93 -25.06 8.21
CA GLY A 151 -16.90 -26.15 7.24
C GLY A 151 -16.26 -27.44 7.76
N ALA A 152 -15.30 -27.33 8.69
CA ALA A 152 -14.63 -28.50 9.26
C ALA A 152 -15.46 -29.20 10.35
N ARG A 153 -16.27 -28.45 11.11
CA ARG A 153 -17.16 -29.02 12.14
C ARG A 153 -18.43 -29.66 11.56
N ALA A 154 -18.90 -29.22 10.40
CA ALA A 154 -20.06 -29.83 9.74
C ALA A 154 -19.77 -31.26 9.24
N LEU A 155 -18.54 -31.52 8.76
CA LEU A 155 -18.14 -32.85 8.27
C LEU A 155 -17.89 -33.88 9.39
N THR A 156 -17.61 -33.44 10.61
CA THR A 156 -17.42 -34.36 11.76
C THR A 156 -18.73 -34.71 12.47
N ALA A 157 -19.79 -33.90 12.30
CA ALA A 157 -21.07 -34.12 12.97
C ALA A 157 -22.01 -35.07 12.21
N ASP A 158 -21.75 -35.32 10.92
CA ASP A 158 -22.64 -36.13 10.06
C ASP A 158 -22.22 -37.62 9.96
N SER A 159 -21.10 -38.01 10.58
CA SER A 159 -20.58 -39.38 10.48
C SER A 159 -20.89 -40.27 11.70
N THR A 160 -21.89 -39.94 12.50
CA THR A 160 -22.29 -40.72 13.71
C THR A 160 -23.73 -41.24 13.71
N LEU A 161 -24.37 -41.38 12.54
CA LEU A 161 -25.64 -42.07 12.42
C LEU A 161 -25.70 -42.83 11.08
N HIS A 162 -25.27 -44.09 11.08
CA HIS A 162 -25.92 -45.30 10.53
C HIS A 162 -24.90 -46.44 10.42
#